data_AF-A0A6J7J4H1-F1
#
_entry.id   AF-A0A6J7J4H1-F1
#
_cell.length_a   1.000
_cell.length_b   1.000
_cell.length_c   1.000
_cell.angle_alpha   90.00
_cell.angle_beta   90.00
_cell.angle_gamma   90.00
#
_symmetry.space_group_name_H-M   'P 1'
#
loop_
_entity.id
_entity.type
_entity.pdbx_description
1 polymer ?
#
loop_
_entity_poly.entity_id
_entity_poly.type
_entity_poly.pdbx_seq_one_letter_code
_entity_poly.pdbx_strand_id
1 'polypeptide(L)'
;MQTPTLDPAALAVQDADELTLRVCEEPLRRVRRSWRDAAAAHVAHGARAIHDRATPDALTITAAAELQGRLRPLALAALAGRDDPVRGLRLAAPSLDAHLARRLGILRAAGDELLDRLARDEALLPVLTGGTPLGPVVAVDGAGDPHAAGRRTSVLRDDAGTGVVLKPRSLGPDLAIDLVLASVEPVAPGGAGPRLPPTIDRGTHAWQRLVAAGPCPDGDAEVRLLERAGVLLAVLHATRSGDVHADNVVLTADHVVPIDLECALQPTVGGPDADRRRGVERTGLLPHLDPVHGRDLSPLGPWLADRDAAPERVRDVLEPALLRGFDAAWEHLVAARTVVDGPAAEALAAAPVRVVARPTMAYDLLLAEIVTSGALGADDAPAVRARLRPSGDRPDLAPLARHEADDLVAGDVPLFTGRAGSTDLRHGTALLSGVLRAGAVPSPAEAARSADRPRPDELRLVPRTSPSPDRRAATMVRPPTPTPERRTS
;
A
#
# COMPACT_ATOMS: atom_id res chain seq x y z
N MET A 1 9.56 -42.14 34.62
CA MET A 1 10.30 -41.26 33.71
C MET A 1 9.31 -40.25 33.17
N GLN A 2 9.38 -39.02 33.69
CA GLN A 2 8.55 -37.91 33.25
C GLN A 2 9.11 -37.39 31.92
N THR A 3 8.27 -37.38 30.88
CA THR A 3 8.49 -36.59 29.67
C THR A 3 8.54 -35.11 30.06
N PRO A 4 9.58 -34.35 29.65
CA PRO A 4 9.65 -32.94 29.98
C PRO A 4 8.57 -32.19 29.18
N THR A 5 7.66 -31.55 29.89
CA THR A 5 6.76 -30.54 29.35
C THR A 5 7.63 -29.32 29.01
N LEU A 6 7.89 -29.11 27.72
CA LEU A 6 8.54 -27.87 27.26
C LEU A 6 7.51 -26.75 27.24
N ASP A 7 7.81 -25.69 27.98
CA ASP A 7 7.08 -24.42 28.00
C ASP A 7 7.28 -23.70 26.64
N PRO A 8 6.22 -23.46 25.84
CA PRO A 8 6.30 -22.77 24.56
C PRO A 8 6.84 -21.32 24.66
N ALA A 9 6.89 -20.74 25.87
CA ALA A 9 7.39 -19.40 26.10
C ALA A 9 8.92 -19.30 26.25
N ALA A 10 9.64 -20.43 26.28
CA ALA A 10 11.06 -20.47 26.67
C ALA A 10 12.08 -20.47 25.50
N LEU A 11 11.63 -20.55 24.24
CA LEU A 11 12.51 -20.31 23.09
C LEU A 11 12.52 -18.81 22.81
N ALA A 12 13.62 -18.15 23.16
CA ALA A 12 13.84 -16.74 22.87
C ALA A 12 13.58 -16.50 21.37
N VAL A 13 12.70 -15.54 21.06
CA VAL A 13 12.31 -15.12 19.70
C VAL A 13 13.52 -14.94 18.77
N GLN A 14 14.68 -14.59 19.32
CA GLN A 14 15.95 -14.41 18.60
C GLN A 14 16.56 -15.70 18.05
N ASP A 15 16.45 -16.84 18.75
CA ASP A 15 17.07 -18.11 18.30
C ASP A 15 16.27 -18.77 17.18
N ALA A 16 14.94 -18.59 17.17
CA ALA A 16 14.05 -19.06 16.10
C ALA A 16 14.19 -18.21 14.82
N ASP A 17 14.41 -16.90 14.97
CA ASP A 17 14.75 -16.01 13.85
C ASP A 17 16.09 -16.39 13.22
N GLU A 18 17.13 -16.66 14.03
CA GLU A 18 18.46 -17.01 13.54
C GLU A 18 18.50 -18.40 12.88
N LEU A 19 17.75 -19.39 13.38
CA LEU A 19 17.68 -20.72 12.78
C LEU A 19 16.85 -20.74 11.48
N THR A 20 15.73 -20.02 11.43
CA THR A 20 14.90 -19.84 10.22
C THR A 20 15.66 -19.08 9.14
N LEU A 21 16.41 -18.05 9.53
CA LEU A 21 17.34 -17.33 8.67
C LEU A 21 18.45 -18.27 8.16
N ARG A 22 19.11 -19.06 9.01
CA ARG A 22 20.22 -19.97 8.62
C ARG A 22 19.79 -21.10 7.69
N VAL A 23 18.62 -21.71 7.91
CA VAL A 23 18.08 -22.78 7.03
C VAL A 23 17.71 -22.23 5.64
N CYS A 24 17.27 -20.96 5.57
CA CYS A 24 16.98 -20.29 4.30
C CYS A 24 18.20 -19.54 3.72
N GLU A 25 19.24 -19.26 4.51
CA GLU A 25 20.32 -18.32 4.17
C GLU A 25 21.22 -18.82 3.05
N GLU A 26 21.63 -20.08 3.07
CA GLU A 26 22.60 -20.57 2.08
C GLU A 26 21.98 -20.72 0.66
N PRO A 27 20.70 -21.15 0.52
CA PRO A 27 19.93 -20.99 -0.70
C PRO A 27 19.72 -19.51 -1.08
N LEU A 28 19.29 -18.66 -0.14
CA LEU A 28 19.06 -17.22 -0.39
C LEU A 28 20.35 -16.46 -0.77
N ARG A 29 21.52 -16.83 -0.23
CA ARG A 29 22.84 -16.22 -0.50
C ARG A 29 23.41 -16.67 -1.85
N ARG A 30 23.15 -17.91 -2.29
CA ARG A 30 23.48 -18.37 -3.64
C ARG A 30 22.59 -17.70 -4.69
N VAL A 31 21.32 -17.50 -4.37
CA VAL A 31 20.34 -16.85 -5.26
C VAL A 31 20.54 -15.34 -5.35
N ARG A 32 20.83 -14.64 -4.24
CA ARG A 32 21.19 -13.21 -4.24
C ARG A 32 22.43 -12.90 -5.08
N ARG A 33 23.38 -13.83 -5.16
CA ARG A 33 24.54 -13.75 -6.09
C ARG A 33 24.09 -13.94 -7.53
N SER A 34 23.31 -14.99 -7.82
CA SER A 34 22.76 -15.25 -9.16
C SER A 34 21.90 -14.10 -9.71
N TRP A 35 21.13 -13.40 -8.87
CA TRP A 35 20.33 -12.23 -9.26
C TRP A 35 21.19 -11.00 -9.58
N ARG A 36 22.23 -10.74 -8.78
CA ARG A 36 23.20 -9.66 -9.07
C ARG A 36 23.97 -9.94 -10.36
N ASP A 37 24.34 -11.19 -10.59
CA ASP A 37 25.10 -11.61 -11.77
C ASP A 37 24.21 -11.57 -13.05
N ALA A 38 22.91 -11.86 -12.94
CA ALA A 38 21.96 -11.78 -14.04
C ALA A 38 21.57 -10.33 -14.41
N ALA A 39 21.44 -9.44 -13.43
CA ALA A 39 21.10 -8.03 -13.64
C ALA A 39 22.23 -7.22 -14.31
N ALA A 40 23.49 -7.68 -14.23
CA ALA A 40 24.66 -7.00 -14.77
C ALA A 40 24.88 -7.19 -16.30
N ALA A 41 24.05 -8.00 -16.99
CA ALA A 41 24.31 -8.42 -18.37
C ALA A 41 23.21 -8.04 -19.37
N HIS A 42 23.40 -6.87 -20.01
CA HIS A 42 22.98 -6.52 -21.38
C HIS A 42 21.51 -6.18 -21.71
N VAL A 43 21.38 -5.31 -22.72
CA VAL A 43 20.54 -4.10 -22.65
C VAL A 43 19.49 -3.94 -23.74
N ALA A 44 19.53 -4.65 -24.87
CA ALA A 44 18.53 -4.46 -25.93
C ALA A 44 17.33 -5.42 -25.87
N HIS A 45 17.32 -6.36 -24.92
CA HIS A 45 16.40 -7.51 -24.86
C HIS A 45 15.91 -7.84 -23.42
N GLY A 46 16.18 -6.93 -22.47
CA GLY A 46 16.42 -7.26 -21.07
C GLY A 46 15.23 -7.78 -20.27
N ALA A 47 14.02 -7.28 -20.49
CA ALA A 47 12.93 -7.55 -19.56
C ALA A 47 12.30 -8.96 -19.77
N ARG A 48 12.08 -9.40 -21.03
CA ARG A 48 11.68 -10.78 -21.36
C ARG A 48 12.79 -11.80 -21.06
N ALA A 49 14.05 -11.45 -21.30
CA ALA A 49 15.17 -12.32 -20.97
C ALA A 49 15.34 -12.54 -19.45
N ILE A 50 15.06 -11.54 -18.60
CA ILE A 50 15.03 -11.69 -17.13
C ILE A 50 13.90 -12.63 -16.70
N HIS A 51 12.74 -12.55 -17.33
CA HIS A 51 11.60 -13.42 -17.05
C HIS A 51 11.80 -14.86 -17.55
N ASP A 52 12.27 -15.03 -18.78
CA ASP A 52 12.55 -16.34 -19.39
C ASP A 52 13.75 -17.04 -18.72
N ARG A 53 14.67 -16.27 -18.10
CA ARG A 53 15.80 -16.79 -17.30
C ARG A 53 15.52 -16.81 -15.80
N ALA A 54 14.35 -16.33 -15.34
CA ALA A 54 13.96 -16.50 -13.95
C ALA A 54 13.88 -18.00 -13.71
N THR A 55 14.87 -18.54 -13.01
CA THR A 55 14.89 -19.96 -12.72
C THR A 55 13.62 -20.30 -11.94
N PRO A 56 13.04 -21.49 -12.12
CA PRO A 56 11.94 -21.96 -11.27
C PRO A 56 12.21 -21.70 -9.78
N ASP A 57 13.47 -21.77 -9.36
CA ASP A 57 13.93 -21.45 -8.01
C ASP A 57 13.70 -19.97 -7.61
N ALA A 58 13.97 -19.00 -8.48
CA ALA A 58 13.78 -17.58 -8.20
C ALA A 58 12.31 -17.21 -8.00
N LEU A 59 11.43 -17.71 -8.88
CA LEU A 59 9.99 -17.54 -8.73
C LEU A 59 9.48 -18.28 -7.49
N THR A 60 10.06 -19.45 -7.18
CA THR A 60 9.70 -20.23 -5.99
C THR A 60 10.07 -19.49 -4.72
N ILE A 61 11.20 -18.77 -4.72
CA ILE A 61 11.66 -17.94 -3.60
C ILE A 61 10.76 -16.73 -3.41
N THR A 62 10.35 -16.04 -4.47
CA THR A 62 9.39 -14.93 -4.36
C THR A 62 8.04 -15.42 -3.84
N ALA A 63 7.54 -16.53 -4.38
CA ALA A 63 6.31 -17.16 -3.88
C ALA A 63 6.45 -17.58 -2.41
N ALA A 64 7.59 -18.15 -2.01
CA ALA A 64 7.87 -18.56 -0.65
C ALA A 64 8.03 -17.37 0.31
N ALA A 65 8.60 -16.23 -0.13
CA ALA A 65 8.75 -15.03 0.68
C ALA A 65 7.41 -14.29 0.89
N GLU A 66 6.56 -14.22 -0.14
CA GLU A 66 5.19 -13.70 0.02
C GLU A 66 4.37 -14.59 0.95
N LEU A 67 4.55 -15.92 0.84
CA LEU A 67 3.97 -16.85 1.78
C LEU A 67 4.63 -16.75 3.16
N GLN A 68 5.91 -16.40 3.30
CA GLN A 68 6.63 -16.32 4.59
C GLN A 68 5.95 -15.35 5.57
N GLY A 69 5.47 -14.20 5.10
CA GLY A 69 4.69 -13.28 5.94
C GLY A 69 3.42 -13.94 6.49
N ARG A 70 2.74 -14.74 5.66
CA ARG A 70 1.52 -15.50 6.00
C ARG A 70 1.81 -16.78 6.79
N LEU A 71 2.99 -17.37 6.60
CA LEU A 71 3.43 -18.62 7.21
C LEU A 71 4.20 -18.39 8.52
N ARG A 72 4.52 -17.15 8.90
CA ARG A 72 5.30 -16.82 10.10
C ARG A 72 4.79 -17.50 11.38
N PRO A 73 3.48 -17.52 11.68
CA PRO A 73 2.96 -18.23 12.86
C PRO A 73 3.13 -19.75 12.76
N LEU A 74 3.12 -20.31 11.54
CA LEU A 74 3.23 -21.75 11.27
C LEU A 74 4.66 -22.26 11.33
N ALA A 75 5.59 -21.47 10.81
CA ALA A 75 7.01 -21.77 10.89
C ALA A 75 7.40 -21.92 12.37
N LEU A 76 6.97 -21.00 13.23
CA LEU A 76 7.19 -21.08 14.68
C LEU A 76 6.62 -22.36 15.32
N ALA A 77 5.42 -22.79 14.94
CA ALA A 77 4.78 -23.99 15.50
C ALA A 77 5.33 -25.32 14.93
N ALA A 78 5.71 -25.36 13.65
CA ALA A 78 6.19 -26.56 12.96
C ALA A 78 7.71 -26.80 13.14
N LEU A 79 8.48 -25.74 13.39
CA LEU A 79 9.94 -25.78 13.61
C LEU A 79 10.32 -26.08 15.07
N ALA A 80 9.38 -26.02 16.02
CA ALA A 80 9.64 -26.33 17.42
C ALA A 80 10.02 -27.81 17.61
N GLY A 81 11.32 -28.08 17.75
CA GLY A 81 11.86 -29.37 18.20
C GLY A 81 11.92 -30.49 17.16
N ARG A 82 12.02 -30.19 15.85
CA ARG A 82 12.14 -31.21 14.79
C ARG A 82 13.49 -31.18 14.06
N ASP A 83 14.04 -32.37 13.78
CA ASP A 83 15.33 -32.55 13.09
C ASP A 83 15.29 -32.26 11.58
N ASP A 84 14.11 -32.24 10.96
CA ASP A 84 13.91 -31.93 9.54
C ASP A 84 12.80 -30.86 9.38
N PRO A 85 13.19 -29.57 9.27
CA PRO A 85 12.25 -28.46 9.23
C PRO A 85 11.41 -28.41 7.96
N VAL A 86 11.93 -28.87 6.81
CA VAL A 86 11.22 -28.85 5.53
C VAL A 86 10.14 -29.94 5.51
N ARG A 87 10.48 -31.14 5.99
CA ARG A 87 9.50 -32.21 6.17
C ARG A 87 8.45 -31.85 7.23
N GLY A 88 8.86 -31.19 8.31
CA GLY A 88 7.95 -30.66 9.33
C GLY A 88 6.94 -29.67 8.75
N LEU A 89 7.40 -28.73 7.92
CA LEU A 89 6.55 -27.73 7.26
C LEU A 89 5.55 -28.38 6.28
N ARG A 90 5.99 -29.34 5.46
CA ARG A 90 5.13 -30.07 4.52
C ARG A 90 4.09 -30.96 5.22
N LEU A 91 4.43 -31.53 6.38
CA LEU A 91 3.48 -32.28 7.22
C LEU A 91 2.48 -31.34 7.92
N ALA A 92 2.92 -30.16 8.33
CA ALA A 92 2.07 -29.15 8.98
C ALA A 92 1.21 -28.36 7.98
N ALA A 93 1.60 -28.31 6.71
CA ALA A 93 0.86 -27.66 5.62
C ALA A 93 0.86 -28.56 4.36
N PRO A 94 0.00 -29.60 4.32
CA PRO A 94 -0.04 -30.56 3.20
C PRO A 94 -0.38 -29.93 1.85
N SER A 95 -1.01 -28.76 1.88
CA SER A 95 -1.44 -27.98 0.72
C SER A 95 -0.37 -27.01 0.18
N LEU A 96 0.79 -26.93 0.82
CA LEU A 96 1.80 -25.93 0.53
C LEU A 96 2.34 -26.02 -0.89
N ASP A 97 2.64 -27.23 -1.39
CA ASP A 97 3.18 -27.41 -2.74
C ASP A 97 2.17 -26.98 -3.83
N ALA A 98 0.86 -27.19 -3.61
CA ALA A 98 -0.18 -26.75 -4.53
C ALA A 98 -0.37 -25.22 -4.52
N HIS A 99 -0.33 -24.60 -3.34
CA HIS A 99 -0.35 -23.14 -3.21
C HIS A 99 0.88 -22.49 -3.86
N LEU A 100 2.07 -23.08 -3.67
CA LEU A 100 3.32 -22.64 -4.31
C LEU A 100 3.21 -22.74 -5.83
N ALA A 101 2.79 -23.89 -6.37
CA ALA A 101 2.63 -24.07 -7.82
C ALA A 101 1.64 -23.08 -8.43
N ARG A 102 0.51 -22.81 -7.77
CA ARG A 102 -0.44 -21.79 -8.20
C ARG A 102 0.17 -20.39 -8.16
N ARG A 103 0.85 -20.05 -7.07
CA ARG A 103 1.47 -18.73 -6.88
C ARG A 103 2.56 -18.47 -7.92
N LEU A 104 3.33 -19.49 -8.27
CA LEU A 104 4.30 -19.46 -9.36
C LEU A 104 3.66 -19.11 -10.70
N GLY A 105 2.55 -19.78 -11.06
CA GLY A 105 1.82 -19.49 -12.29
C GLY A 105 1.28 -18.04 -12.34
N ILE A 106 0.78 -17.57 -11.21
CA ILE A 106 0.30 -16.19 -11.03
C ILE A 106 1.43 -15.17 -11.23
N LEU A 107 2.57 -15.35 -10.54
CA LEU A 107 3.72 -14.46 -10.66
C LEU A 107 4.28 -14.45 -12.08
N ARG A 108 4.25 -15.61 -12.77
CA ARG A 108 4.67 -15.70 -14.17
C ARG A 108 3.79 -14.85 -15.08
N ALA A 109 2.47 -15.04 -15.01
CA ALA A 109 1.52 -14.30 -15.82
C ALA A 109 1.58 -12.77 -15.56
N ALA A 110 1.74 -12.36 -14.29
CA ALA A 110 1.90 -10.95 -13.94
C ALA A 110 3.22 -10.35 -14.48
N GLY A 111 4.29 -11.15 -14.49
CA GLY A 111 5.55 -10.79 -15.12
C GLY A 111 5.41 -10.58 -16.62
N ASP A 112 4.85 -11.54 -17.35
CA ASP A 112 4.59 -11.43 -18.79
C ASP A 112 3.76 -10.18 -19.12
N GLU A 113 2.72 -9.92 -18.33
CA GLU A 113 1.86 -8.74 -18.48
C GLU A 113 2.62 -7.42 -18.28
N LEU A 114 3.48 -7.33 -17.26
CA LEU A 114 4.34 -6.16 -17.03
C LEU A 114 5.25 -5.90 -18.23
N LEU A 115 5.86 -6.96 -18.77
CA LEU A 115 6.78 -6.88 -19.89
C LEU A 115 6.09 -6.43 -21.18
N ASP A 116 4.90 -6.95 -21.44
CA ASP A 116 4.11 -6.54 -22.59
C ASP A 116 3.65 -5.08 -22.48
N ARG A 117 3.35 -4.60 -21.26
CA ARG A 117 3.00 -3.19 -21.04
C ARG A 117 4.22 -2.28 -21.22
N LEU A 118 5.37 -2.65 -20.67
CA LEU A 118 6.62 -1.91 -20.83
C LEU A 118 6.98 -1.77 -22.32
N ALA A 119 6.98 -2.87 -23.07
CA ALA A 119 7.29 -2.86 -24.49
C ALA A 119 6.30 -2.03 -25.33
N ARG A 120 5.03 -1.95 -24.92
CA ARG A 120 4.00 -1.18 -25.64
C ARG A 120 4.09 0.33 -25.38
N ASP A 121 4.50 0.72 -24.18
CA ASP A 121 4.42 2.11 -23.73
C ASP A 121 5.79 2.77 -23.52
N GLU A 122 6.92 2.08 -23.77
CA GLU A 122 8.28 2.58 -23.53
C GLU A 122 8.56 3.96 -24.15
N ALA A 123 8.00 4.21 -25.34
CA ALA A 123 8.16 5.48 -26.06
C ALA A 123 7.49 6.68 -25.34
N LEU A 124 6.56 6.43 -24.42
CA LEU A 124 5.87 7.46 -23.63
C LEU A 124 6.60 7.79 -22.34
N LEU A 125 7.40 6.85 -21.81
CA LEU A 125 8.07 6.98 -20.52
C LEU A 125 9.02 8.18 -20.38
N PRO A 126 9.65 8.75 -21.44
CA PRO A 126 10.45 9.96 -21.33
C PRO A 126 9.73 11.13 -20.63
N VAL A 127 8.40 11.24 -20.74
CA VAL A 127 7.65 12.31 -20.05
C VAL A 127 7.73 12.19 -18.51
N LEU A 128 7.92 10.97 -18.00
CA LEU A 128 7.99 10.68 -16.57
C LEU A 128 9.41 10.86 -16.01
N THR A 129 10.42 10.78 -16.87
CA THR A 129 11.86 10.77 -16.52
C THR A 129 12.58 12.06 -16.92
N GLY A 130 11.84 13.14 -17.20
CA GLY A 130 12.42 14.44 -17.54
C GLY A 130 12.99 14.53 -18.96
N GLY A 131 12.53 13.66 -19.87
CA GLY A 131 12.93 13.61 -21.28
C GLY A 131 13.94 12.51 -21.59
N THR A 132 14.51 11.85 -20.58
CA THR A 132 15.50 10.78 -20.76
C THR A 132 14.81 9.45 -21.00
N PRO A 133 15.02 8.76 -22.14
CA PRO A 133 14.51 7.41 -22.33
C PRO A 133 14.96 6.50 -21.20
N LEU A 134 14.06 5.64 -20.72
CA LEU A 134 14.43 4.64 -19.72
C LEU A 134 15.48 3.73 -20.34
N GLY A 135 16.59 3.58 -19.64
CA GLY A 135 17.57 2.59 -20.00
C GLY A 135 17.05 1.16 -19.78
N PRO A 136 17.94 0.20 -19.90
CA PRO A 136 17.65 -1.21 -19.70
C PRO A 136 17.27 -1.46 -18.26
N VAL A 137 16.08 -2.01 -18.05
CA VAL A 137 15.58 -2.28 -16.70
C VAL A 137 16.41 -3.39 -16.05
N VAL A 138 17.15 -3.04 -15.00
CA VAL A 138 18.00 -3.97 -14.23
C VAL A 138 17.37 -4.37 -12.90
N ALA A 139 16.34 -3.65 -12.44
CA ALA A 139 15.63 -3.94 -11.21
C ALA A 139 14.13 -3.72 -11.35
N VAL A 140 13.36 -4.65 -10.79
CA VAL A 140 11.90 -4.57 -10.65
C VAL A 140 11.54 -4.93 -9.21
N ASP A 141 11.13 -3.93 -8.44
CA ASP A 141 10.68 -4.12 -7.06
C ASP A 141 9.16 -4.14 -7.00
N GLY A 142 8.59 -5.10 -6.28
CA GLY A 142 7.17 -5.07 -5.92
C GLY A 142 6.92 -4.09 -4.80
N ALA A 143 5.90 -3.24 -4.95
CA ALA A 143 5.39 -2.36 -3.90
C ALA A 143 3.90 -2.65 -3.66
N GLY A 144 3.50 -2.62 -2.39
CA GLY A 144 2.12 -2.90 -1.96
C GLY A 144 1.71 -4.37 -2.04
N ASP A 145 0.47 -4.64 -1.63
CA ASP A 145 -0.09 -5.98 -1.61
C ASP A 145 -0.50 -6.45 -3.01
N PRO A 146 -0.31 -7.74 -3.32
CA PRO A 146 -0.76 -8.30 -4.59
C PRO A 146 -2.28 -8.53 -4.60
N HIS A 147 -2.93 -8.13 -5.69
CA HIS A 147 -4.37 -8.29 -5.90
C HIS A 147 -4.68 -8.94 -7.25
N ALA A 148 -5.87 -9.56 -7.34
CA ALA A 148 -6.47 -10.07 -8.56
C ALA A 148 -5.50 -10.86 -9.47
N ALA A 149 -5.12 -12.08 -9.04
CA ALA A 149 -4.09 -12.89 -9.67
C ALA A 149 -2.69 -12.23 -9.66
N GLY A 150 -2.23 -11.79 -8.48
CA GLY A 150 -0.83 -11.43 -8.23
C GLY A 150 -0.33 -10.13 -8.84
N ARG A 151 -1.21 -9.31 -9.43
CA ARG A 151 -0.85 -7.98 -9.92
C ARG A 151 -0.53 -7.08 -8.72
N ARG A 152 0.59 -6.36 -8.80
CA ARG A 152 1.02 -5.38 -7.80
C ARG A 152 1.69 -4.19 -8.45
N THR A 153 1.78 -3.08 -7.72
CA THR A 153 2.60 -1.95 -8.12
C THR A 153 4.05 -2.40 -8.27
N SER A 154 4.70 -2.00 -9.36
CA SER A 154 6.06 -2.40 -9.69
C SER A 154 6.91 -1.17 -9.93
N VAL A 155 8.04 -1.07 -9.24
CA VAL A 155 9.02 0.01 -9.44
C VAL A 155 10.14 -0.52 -10.32
N LEU A 156 10.26 0.04 -11.52
CA LEU A 156 11.27 -0.33 -12.50
C LEU A 156 12.42 0.67 -12.42
N ARG A 157 13.65 0.18 -12.44
CA ARG A 157 14.86 1.02 -12.51
C ARG A 157 15.83 0.52 -13.56
N ASP A 158 16.44 1.46 -14.26
CA ASP A 158 17.57 1.20 -15.14
C ASP A 158 18.91 1.20 -14.40
N ASP A 159 19.98 0.89 -15.11
CA ASP A 159 21.36 0.86 -14.61
C ASP A 159 21.89 2.24 -14.18
N ALA A 160 21.33 3.32 -14.73
CA ALA A 160 21.60 4.69 -14.34
C ALA A 160 20.81 5.13 -13.09
N GLY A 161 19.89 4.29 -12.59
CA GLY A 161 19.03 4.58 -11.45
C GLY A 161 17.79 5.42 -11.79
N THR A 162 17.54 5.73 -13.06
CA THR A 162 16.28 6.31 -13.52
C THR A 162 15.18 5.28 -13.30
N GLY A 163 14.02 5.74 -12.81
CA GLY A 163 12.93 4.82 -12.51
C GLY A 163 11.54 5.35 -12.82
N VAL A 164 10.64 4.40 -13.05
CA VAL A 164 9.20 4.62 -13.26
C VAL A 164 8.42 3.60 -12.44
N VAL A 165 7.19 3.94 -12.10
CA VAL A 165 6.28 3.07 -11.37
C VAL A 165 5.18 2.59 -12.31
N LEU A 166 5.04 1.27 -12.45
CA LEU A 166 3.89 0.64 -13.11
C LEU A 166 2.85 0.28 -12.06
N LYS A 167 1.65 0.80 -12.22
CA LYS A 167 0.48 0.39 -11.44
C LYS A 167 -0.46 -0.42 -12.32
N PRO A 168 -0.86 -1.64 -11.91
CA PRO A 168 -1.58 -2.55 -12.79
C PRO A 168 -3.09 -2.30 -12.83
N ARG A 169 -3.48 -1.03 -12.75
CA ARG A 169 -4.86 -0.52 -12.74
C ARG A 169 -4.87 0.93 -13.25
N SER A 170 -6.06 1.44 -13.57
CA SER A 170 -6.23 2.88 -13.82
C SER A 170 -5.93 3.69 -12.55
N LEU A 171 -5.40 4.89 -12.76
CA LEU A 171 -5.24 5.93 -11.74
C LEU A 171 -6.35 6.99 -11.82
N GLY A 172 -7.53 6.63 -12.34
CA GLY A 172 -8.69 7.50 -12.42
C GLY A 172 -9.07 8.19 -11.10
N PRO A 173 -9.10 7.51 -9.94
CA PRO A 173 -9.32 8.15 -8.64
C PRO A 173 -8.25 9.18 -8.31
N ASP A 174 -6.98 8.84 -8.49
CA ASP A 174 -5.86 9.74 -8.25
C ASP A 174 -6.01 10.99 -9.14
N LEU A 175 -6.21 10.81 -10.44
CA LEU A 175 -6.39 11.91 -11.40
C LEU A 175 -7.63 12.78 -11.10
N ALA A 176 -8.72 12.19 -10.63
CA ALA A 176 -9.90 12.93 -10.20
C ALA A 176 -9.62 13.80 -8.97
N ILE A 177 -8.81 13.29 -8.03
CA ILE A 177 -8.35 14.07 -6.87
C ILE A 177 -7.37 15.16 -7.31
N ASP A 178 -6.48 14.89 -8.27
CA ASP A 178 -5.54 15.89 -8.80
C ASP A 178 -6.27 17.07 -9.48
N LEU A 179 -7.42 16.83 -10.12
CA LEU A 179 -8.28 17.91 -10.62
C LEU A 179 -8.83 18.80 -9.49
N VAL A 180 -9.17 18.20 -8.34
CA VAL A 180 -9.60 18.96 -7.15
C VAL A 180 -8.42 19.74 -6.56
N LEU A 181 -7.24 19.11 -6.44
CA LEU A 181 -6.00 19.75 -5.99
C LEU A 181 -5.65 20.97 -6.87
N ALA A 182 -5.75 20.82 -8.19
CA ALA A 182 -5.51 21.90 -9.15
C ALA A 182 -6.47 23.09 -8.96
N SER A 183 -7.71 22.84 -8.53
CA SER A 183 -8.69 23.92 -8.29
C SER A 183 -8.34 24.79 -7.07
N VAL A 184 -7.71 24.21 -6.04
CA VAL A 184 -7.34 24.91 -4.81
C VAL A 184 -5.91 25.47 -4.83
N GLU A 185 -5.10 25.09 -5.82
CA GLU A 185 -3.73 25.59 -5.95
C GLU A 185 -3.61 27.13 -5.96
N PRO A 186 -4.46 27.90 -6.66
CA PRO A 186 -4.38 29.37 -6.67
C PRO A 186 -4.60 30.03 -5.31
N VAL A 187 -5.27 29.34 -4.37
CA VAL A 187 -5.54 29.84 -3.02
C VAL A 187 -4.62 29.22 -1.96
N ALA A 188 -3.79 28.24 -2.34
CA ALA A 188 -2.86 27.58 -1.42
C ALA A 188 -1.81 28.57 -0.89
N PRO A 189 -1.47 28.54 0.40
CA PRO A 189 -0.37 29.33 0.94
C PRO A 189 0.93 29.13 0.15
N GLY A 190 1.61 30.22 -0.18
CA GLY A 190 2.83 30.20 -0.99
C GLY A 190 2.61 29.89 -2.48
N GLY A 191 1.37 29.80 -2.95
CA GLY A 191 1.03 29.64 -4.37
C GLY A 191 1.40 28.28 -4.98
N ALA A 192 1.61 27.25 -4.14
CA ALA A 192 1.97 25.91 -4.58
C ALA A 192 1.27 24.85 -3.71
N GLY A 193 0.27 24.19 -4.30
CA GLY A 193 -0.45 23.08 -3.68
C GLY A 193 0.30 21.75 -3.77
N PRO A 194 -0.15 20.72 -3.02
CA PRO A 194 0.29 19.35 -3.25
C PRO A 194 -0.18 18.89 -4.63
N ARG A 195 0.64 18.06 -5.29
CA ARG A 195 0.36 17.56 -6.64
C ARG A 195 0.67 16.07 -6.72
N LEU A 196 -0.03 15.38 -7.60
CA LEU A 196 0.36 14.03 -7.94
C LEU A 196 1.68 14.01 -8.74
N PRO A 197 2.44 12.91 -8.63
CA PRO A 197 3.50 12.63 -9.57
C PRO A 197 2.92 12.55 -11.00
N PRO A 198 3.64 13.04 -12.02
CA PRO A 198 3.20 12.90 -13.40
C PRO A 198 2.84 11.46 -13.75
N THR A 199 1.75 11.32 -14.47
CA THR A 199 1.05 10.06 -14.65
C THR A 199 0.59 9.93 -16.11
N ILE A 200 0.74 8.72 -16.65
CA ILE A 200 0.13 8.28 -17.91
C ILE A 200 -0.85 7.17 -17.55
N ASP A 201 -2.15 7.47 -17.56
CA ASP A 201 -3.19 6.45 -17.39
C ASP A 201 -3.58 5.83 -18.74
N ARG A 202 -3.55 4.51 -18.82
CA ARG A 202 -3.92 3.70 -19.99
C ARG A 202 -5.28 3.02 -19.79
N GLY A 203 -5.98 3.31 -18.69
CA GLY A 203 -7.30 2.79 -18.34
C GLY A 203 -7.27 1.38 -17.74
N THR A 204 -6.35 0.52 -18.16
CA THR A 204 -6.15 -0.82 -17.57
C THR A 204 -4.90 -0.90 -16.68
N HIS A 205 -4.01 0.07 -16.82
CA HIS A 205 -2.78 0.24 -16.06
C HIS A 205 -2.32 1.69 -16.21
N ALA A 206 -1.36 2.10 -15.39
CA ALA A 206 -0.80 3.43 -15.46
C ALA A 206 0.70 3.42 -15.17
N TRP A 207 1.40 4.37 -15.79
CA TRP A 207 2.79 4.68 -15.51
C TRP A 207 2.87 5.98 -14.74
N GLN A 208 3.69 6.02 -13.69
CA GLN A 208 3.83 7.17 -12.82
C GLN A 208 5.30 7.48 -12.56
N ARG A 209 5.65 8.75 -12.43
CA ARG A 209 7.01 9.17 -12.06
C ARG A 209 7.38 8.55 -10.71
N LEU A 210 8.57 7.96 -10.64
CA LEU A 210 9.15 7.54 -9.36
C LEU A 210 9.52 8.77 -8.53
N VAL A 211 8.92 8.90 -7.35
CA VAL A 211 9.23 9.98 -6.40
C VAL A 211 10.11 9.43 -5.30
N ALA A 212 11.25 10.08 -5.09
CA ALA A 212 12.14 9.78 -3.99
C ALA A 212 11.77 10.62 -2.76
N ALA A 213 11.77 9.98 -1.58
CA ALA A 213 11.75 10.71 -0.32
C ALA A 213 13.00 11.58 -0.21
N GLY A 214 12.87 12.73 0.44
CA GLY A 214 13.97 13.66 0.68
C GLY A 214 13.91 14.21 2.09
N PRO A 215 15.06 14.55 2.71
CA PRO A 215 15.05 15.16 4.04
C PRO A 215 14.34 16.51 3.96
N CYS A 216 13.38 16.74 4.86
CA CYS A 216 12.78 18.06 5.05
C CYS A 216 13.74 18.91 5.88
N PRO A 217 14.33 19.99 5.33
CA PRO A 217 15.13 20.92 6.13
C PRO A 217 14.27 21.54 7.23
N ASP A 218 14.89 21.86 8.36
CA ASP A 218 14.21 22.57 9.44
C ASP A 218 13.88 24.01 9.01
N GLY A 219 12.92 24.65 9.69
CA GLY A 219 12.55 26.04 9.43
C GLY A 219 11.38 26.19 8.47
N ASP A 220 11.52 27.04 7.46
CA ASP A 220 10.43 27.40 6.53
C ASP A 220 9.97 26.23 5.64
N ALA A 221 10.85 25.26 5.39
CA ALA A 221 10.50 24.08 4.59
C ALA A 221 9.47 23.20 5.31
N GLU A 222 9.57 23.06 6.64
CA GLU A 222 8.57 22.36 7.45
C GLU A 222 7.22 23.08 7.40
N VAL A 223 7.24 24.42 7.48
CA VAL A 223 6.03 25.24 7.41
C VAL A 223 5.33 25.04 6.05
N ARG A 224 6.08 25.08 4.94
CA ARG A 224 5.54 24.82 3.60
C ARG A 224 5.01 23.39 3.45
N LEU A 225 5.71 22.41 4.01
CA LEU A 225 5.28 21.02 4.01
C LEU A 225 3.93 20.86 4.72
N LEU A 226 3.77 21.48 5.89
CA LEU A 226 2.52 21.41 6.65
C LEU A 226 1.39 22.20 6.01
N GLU A 227 1.67 23.38 5.43
CA GLU A 227 0.67 24.12 4.63
C GLU A 227 0.15 23.25 3.47
N ARG A 228 1.04 22.57 2.75
CA ARG A 228 0.65 21.64 1.67
C ARG A 228 -0.09 20.41 2.20
N ALA A 229 0.30 19.89 3.37
CA ALA A 229 -0.42 18.80 4.04
C ALA A 229 -1.82 19.23 4.46
N GLY A 230 -2.01 20.47 4.91
CA GLY A 230 -3.32 21.05 5.19
C GLY A 230 -4.22 21.09 3.95
N VAL A 231 -3.68 21.55 2.82
CA VAL A 231 -4.41 21.55 1.53
C VAL A 231 -4.83 20.13 1.13
N LEU A 232 -3.90 19.18 1.21
CA LEU A 232 -4.19 17.76 0.93
C LEU A 232 -5.29 17.23 1.86
N LEU A 233 -5.20 17.54 3.16
CA LEU A 233 -6.17 17.11 4.17
C LEU A 233 -7.58 17.61 3.87
N ALA A 234 -7.72 18.88 3.48
CA ALA A 234 -9.01 19.47 3.11
C ALA A 234 -9.61 18.76 1.89
N VAL A 235 -8.81 18.47 0.86
CA VAL A 235 -9.26 17.75 -0.34
C VAL A 235 -9.64 16.30 -0.02
N LEU A 236 -8.82 15.57 0.74
CA LEU A 236 -9.13 14.21 1.16
C LEU A 236 -10.42 14.15 2.00
N HIS A 237 -10.59 15.12 2.91
CA HIS A 237 -11.78 15.23 3.73
C HIS A 237 -13.03 15.52 2.89
N ALA A 238 -12.98 16.53 2.00
CA ALA A 238 -14.08 16.93 1.13
C ALA A 238 -14.53 15.81 0.17
N THR A 239 -13.58 14.99 -0.29
CA THR A 239 -13.82 13.87 -1.21
C THR A 239 -14.18 12.57 -0.49
N ARG A 240 -14.28 12.58 0.84
CA ARG A 240 -14.47 11.38 1.69
C ARG A 240 -13.44 10.28 1.41
N SER A 241 -12.23 10.68 1.08
CA SER A 241 -11.11 9.77 0.91
C SER A 241 -10.69 9.18 2.26
N GLY A 242 -10.16 7.97 2.22
CA GLY A 242 -9.67 7.28 3.40
C GLY A 242 -8.48 6.38 3.09
N ASP A 243 -7.98 5.71 4.13
CA ASP A 243 -6.90 4.74 4.04
C ASP A 243 -5.58 5.32 3.48
N VAL A 244 -5.30 6.60 3.74
CA VAL A 244 -3.98 7.17 3.47
C VAL A 244 -3.05 6.81 4.61
N HIS A 245 -2.01 6.04 4.31
CA HIS A 245 -0.96 5.64 5.26
C HIS A 245 0.42 6.02 4.72
N ALA A 246 1.47 5.83 5.54
CA ALA A 246 2.84 6.25 5.24
C ALA A 246 3.38 5.71 3.90
N ASP A 247 2.94 4.53 3.45
CA ASP A 247 3.34 3.97 2.16
C ASP A 247 2.67 4.65 0.94
N ASN A 248 1.56 5.38 1.16
CA ASN A 248 0.76 6.01 0.10
C ASN A 248 1.19 7.47 -0.17
N VAL A 249 2.05 8.03 0.68
CA VAL A 249 2.47 9.43 0.61
C VAL A 249 3.97 9.54 0.82
N VAL A 250 4.64 10.21 -0.11
CA VAL A 250 6.07 10.53 0.02
C VAL A 250 6.21 11.95 0.54
N LEU A 251 6.94 12.10 1.65
CA LEU A 251 7.42 13.39 2.12
C LEU A 251 8.77 13.70 1.46
N THR A 252 8.85 14.87 0.84
CA THR A 252 10.08 15.38 0.24
C THR A 252 10.60 16.57 1.07
N ALA A 253 11.55 17.34 0.51
CA ALA A 253 12.14 18.47 1.22
C ALA A 253 11.13 19.50 1.74
N ASP A 254 10.08 19.79 0.97
CA ASP A 254 9.01 20.69 1.41
C ASP A 254 7.64 20.34 0.84
N HIS A 255 7.48 19.20 0.17
CA HIS A 255 6.18 18.75 -0.37
C HIS A 255 5.71 17.46 0.30
N VAL A 256 4.38 17.36 0.38
CA VAL A 256 3.64 16.11 0.58
C VAL A 256 3.15 15.64 -0.79
N VAL A 257 3.53 14.42 -1.18
CA VAL A 257 3.23 13.88 -2.51
C VAL A 257 2.43 12.59 -2.36
N PRO A 258 1.11 12.60 -2.58
CA PRO A 258 0.33 11.38 -2.66
C PRO A 258 0.84 10.55 -3.84
N ILE A 259 1.34 9.36 -3.56
CA ILE A 259 1.82 8.44 -4.58
C ILE A 259 0.85 7.31 -4.82
N ASP A 260 -0.11 7.05 -3.93
CA ASP A 260 -1.19 6.09 -4.16
C ASP A 260 -2.49 6.51 -3.48
N LEU A 261 -3.56 6.68 -4.27
CA LEU A 261 -4.90 7.01 -3.78
C LEU A 261 -5.93 5.95 -4.19
N GLU A 262 -5.54 4.68 -4.34
CA GLU A 262 -6.46 3.62 -4.75
C GLU A 262 -7.62 3.34 -3.78
N CYS A 263 -7.38 3.58 -2.50
CA CYS A 263 -8.39 3.49 -1.45
C CYS A 263 -9.04 4.85 -1.15
N ALA A 264 -8.77 5.89 -1.95
CA ALA A 264 -9.53 7.13 -1.88
C ALA A 264 -10.96 6.93 -2.41
N LEU A 265 -11.84 7.89 -2.13
CA LEU A 265 -13.26 7.85 -2.56
C LEU A 265 -13.97 6.57 -2.11
N GLN A 266 -14.00 6.29 -0.80
CA GLN A 266 -14.67 5.10 -0.27
C GLN A 266 -16.20 5.28 -0.18
N PRO A 267 -17.00 4.42 -0.84
CA PRO A 267 -18.44 4.43 -0.67
C PRO A 267 -18.85 3.89 0.70
N THR A 268 -20.06 4.22 1.14
CA THR A 268 -20.56 3.73 2.43
C THR A 268 -21.03 2.28 2.31
N VAL A 269 -20.30 1.38 2.96
CA VAL A 269 -20.66 -0.04 3.11
C VAL A 269 -21.46 -0.22 4.39
N GLY A 270 -22.71 -0.68 4.29
CA GLY A 270 -23.56 -0.95 5.46
C GLY A 270 -24.25 0.28 6.07
N GLY A 271 -24.64 0.16 7.35
CA GLY A 271 -25.39 1.21 8.06
C GLY A 271 -24.53 2.40 8.52
N PRO A 272 -25.14 3.51 8.98
CA PRO A 272 -24.43 4.75 9.33
C PRO A 272 -23.32 4.61 10.38
N ASP A 273 -23.36 3.56 11.20
CA ASP A 273 -22.41 3.26 12.29
C ASP A 273 -21.33 2.23 11.92
N ALA A 274 -21.32 1.78 10.66
CA ALA A 274 -20.36 0.80 10.17
C ALA A 274 -18.94 1.36 10.02
N ASP A 275 -18.82 2.68 9.78
CA ASP A 275 -17.55 3.38 9.64
C ASP A 275 -17.10 3.90 11.01
N ARG A 276 -16.06 3.26 11.58
CA ARG A 276 -15.54 3.58 12.91
C ARG A 276 -14.76 4.88 12.96
N ARG A 277 -14.31 5.42 11.82
CA ARG A 277 -13.58 6.68 11.72
C ARG A 277 -14.47 7.72 11.03
N ARG A 278 -14.80 8.82 11.72
CA ARG A 278 -15.65 9.91 11.21
C ARG A 278 -14.83 11.19 11.04
N GLY A 279 -15.26 12.10 10.18
CA GLY A 279 -14.56 13.38 10.02
C GLY A 279 -13.17 13.23 9.38
N VAL A 280 -12.17 13.90 9.95
CA VAL A 280 -10.82 13.99 9.36
C VAL A 280 -9.98 12.75 9.63
N GLU A 281 -10.19 12.05 10.74
CA GLU A 281 -9.45 10.81 11.10
C GLU A 281 -9.62 9.69 10.07
N ARG A 282 -10.72 9.70 9.29
CA ARG A 282 -10.93 8.74 8.20
C ARG A 282 -9.87 8.87 7.11
N THR A 283 -9.35 10.08 6.88
CA THR A 283 -8.36 10.33 5.83
C THR A 283 -7.10 9.51 6.05
N GLY A 284 -6.69 9.29 7.31
CA GLY A 284 -5.45 8.61 7.68
C GLY A 284 -4.19 9.48 7.60
N LEU A 285 -4.28 10.72 7.09
CA LEU A 285 -3.12 11.60 6.91
C LEU A 285 -2.52 12.07 8.25
N LEU A 286 -3.39 12.36 9.23
CA LEU A 286 -2.98 12.82 10.56
C LEU A 286 -2.57 11.65 11.48
N PRO A 287 -1.69 11.90 12.48
CA PRO A 287 -1.29 10.93 13.48
C PRO A 287 -2.44 10.17 14.12
N HIS A 288 -2.40 8.85 14.01
CA HIS A 288 -3.40 7.98 14.63
C HIS A 288 -2.80 6.61 14.96
N LEU A 289 -3.23 6.01 16.07
CA LEU A 289 -2.87 4.63 16.36
C LEU A 289 -3.72 3.72 15.50
N ASP A 290 -3.05 2.82 14.80
CA ASP A 290 -3.70 1.65 14.25
C ASP A 290 -4.03 0.68 15.40
N PRO A 291 -5.31 0.32 15.61
CA PRO A 291 -5.72 -0.51 16.73
C PRO A 291 -5.18 -1.95 16.66
N VAL A 292 -4.71 -2.40 15.49
CA VAL A 292 -4.20 -3.76 15.30
C VAL A 292 -2.73 -3.84 15.69
N HIS A 293 -1.91 -2.94 15.18
CA HIS A 293 -0.46 -2.94 15.41
C HIS A 293 -0.05 -2.10 16.63
N GLY A 294 -0.95 -1.25 17.13
CA GLY A 294 -0.66 -0.32 18.22
C GLY A 294 0.39 0.74 17.85
N ARG A 295 0.62 1.00 16.55
CA ARG A 295 1.60 1.98 16.04
C ARG A 295 0.94 3.00 15.12
N ASP A 296 1.62 4.13 14.92
CA ASP A 296 1.18 5.15 13.98
C ASP A 296 1.50 4.73 12.54
N LEU A 297 0.46 4.65 11.70
CA LEU A 297 0.58 4.33 10.26
C LEU A 297 0.37 5.56 9.38
N SER A 298 0.11 6.73 9.95
CA SER A 298 -0.06 7.95 9.18
C SER A 298 1.25 8.40 8.54
N PRO A 299 1.21 9.12 7.40
CA PRO A 299 2.40 9.71 6.80
C PRO A 299 3.12 10.71 7.73
N LEU A 300 2.37 11.47 8.54
CA LEU A 300 2.93 12.54 9.36
C LEU A 300 3.43 12.06 10.73
N GLY A 301 2.93 10.94 11.24
CA GLY A 301 3.29 10.41 12.56
C GLY A 301 4.80 10.21 12.76
N PRO A 302 5.47 9.37 11.95
CA PRO A 302 6.92 9.16 12.03
C PRO A 302 7.72 10.45 11.83
N TRP A 303 7.28 11.32 10.91
CA TRP A 303 7.94 12.60 10.62
C TRP A 303 7.86 13.58 11.80
N LEU A 304 6.75 13.56 12.55
CA LEU A 304 6.58 14.33 13.78
C LEU A 304 7.35 13.74 14.96
N ALA A 305 7.49 12.41 15.03
CA ALA A 305 8.25 11.76 16.09
C ALA A 305 9.74 12.18 16.10
N ASP A 306 10.30 12.47 14.92
CA ASP A 306 11.65 13.04 14.79
C ASP A 306 11.75 14.47 15.37
N ARG A 307 10.61 15.12 15.63
CA ARG A 307 10.46 16.49 16.14
C ARG A 307 9.91 16.55 17.56
N ASP A 308 9.75 15.41 18.23
CA ASP A 308 9.29 15.32 19.63
C ASP A 308 10.18 16.10 20.61
N ALA A 309 11.43 16.41 20.23
CA ALA A 309 12.34 17.23 21.01
C ALA A 309 11.96 18.72 21.06
N ALA A 310 10.99 19.18 20.25
CA ALA A 310 10.52 20.57 20.18
C ALA A 310 8.99 20.66 20.11
N PRO A 311 8.25 20.22 21.14
CA PRO A 311 6.79 20.14 21.12
C PRO A 311 6.11 21.52 21.00
N GLU A 312 6.74 22.59 21.50
CA GLU A 312 6.25 23.95 21.33
C GLU A 312 6.29 24.38 19.86
N ARG A 313 7.31 23.97 19.10
CA ARG A 313 7.38 24.26 17.66
C ARG A 313 6.26 23.55 16.90
N VAL A 314 5.98 22.29 17.24
CA VAL A 314 4.86 21.54 16.64
C VAL A 314 3.55 22.28 16.87
N ARG A 315 3.26 22.64 18.12
CA ARG A 315 2.02 23.31 18.52
C ARG A 315 1.88 24.75 18.02
N ASP A 316 2.95 25.55 18.11
CA ASP A 316 2.88 27.00 17.94
C ASP A 316 3.24 27.44 16.50
N VAL A 317 3.85 26.54 15.69
CA VAL A 317 4.29 26.85 14.32
C VAL A 317 3.71 25.88 13.29
N LEU A 318 3.89 24.57 13.49
CA LEU A 318 3.54 23.56 12.47
C LEU A 318 2.04 23.25 12.41
N GLU A 319 1.36 23.17 13.56
CA GLU A 319 -0.10 23.04 13.63
C GLU A 319 -0.81 24.22 12.96
N PRO A 320 -0.47 25.48 13.28
CA PRO A 320 -1.03 26.64 12.59
C PRO A 320 -0.74 26.65 11.09
N ALA A 321 0.41 26.14 10.65
CA ALA A 321 0.74 26.00 9.22
C ALA A 321 -0.19 25.01 8.52
N LEU A 322 -0.44 23.84 9.13
CA LEU A 322 -1.41 22.88 8.63
C LEU A 322 -2.82 23.48 8.57
N LEU A 323 -3.25 24.18 9.61
CA LEU A 323 -4.56 24.82 9.64
C LEU A 323 -4.70 25.90 8.56
N ARG A 324 -3.68 26.74 8.33
CA ARG A 324 -3.72 27.72 7.22
C ARG A 324 -3.92 27.08 5.87
N GLY A 325 -3.21 25.98 5.60
CA GLY A 325 -3.37 25.22 4.36
C GLY A 325 -4.75 24.59 4.24
N PHE A 326 -5.25 23.99 5.32
CA PHE A 326 -6.57 23.39 5.38
C PHE A 326 -7.68 24.42 5.14
N ASP A 327 -7.64 25.55 5.85
CA ASP A 327 -8.68 26.57 5.80
C ASP A 327 -8.75 27.22 4.43
N ALA A 328 -7.60 27.57 3.84
CA ALA A 328 -7.56 28.16 2.50
C ALA A 328 -8.18 27.25 1.42
N ALA A 329 -7.87 25.95 1.48
CA ALA A 329 -8.45 24.97 0.55
C ALA A 329 -9.93 24.71 0.85
N TRP A 330 -10.30 24.52 2.12
CA TRP A 330 -11.66 24.21 2.54
C TRP A 330 -12.66 25.31 2.18
N GLU A 331 -12.31 26.56 2.46
CA GLU A 331 -13.13 27.73 2.13
C GLU A 331 -13.39 27.80 0.62
N HIS A 332 -12.36 27.57 -0.20
CA HIS A 332 -12.51 27.53 -1.65
C HIS A 332 -13.39 26.39 -2.12
N LEU A 333 -13.16 25.15 -1.65
CA LEU A 333 -13.94 23.97 -2.05
C LEU A 333 -15.43 24.12 -1.75
N VAL A 334 -15.76 24.68 -0.58
CA VAL A 334 -17.15 24.93 -0.18
C VAL A 334 -17.77 26.05 -1.02
N ALA A 335 -17.05 27.16 -1.23
CA ALA A 335 -17.56 28.30 -1.98
C ALA A 335 -17.75 27.99 -3.48
N ALA A 336 -16.77 27.34 -4.11
CA ALA A 336 -16.82 26.94 -5.52
C ALA A 336 -17.62 25.66 -5.77
N ARG A 337 -18.02 24.94 -4.70
CA ARG A 337 -18.73 23.65 -4.81
C ARG A 337 -17.99 22.63 -5.69
N THR A 338 -16.66 22.66 -5.69
CA THR A 338 -15.78 21.91 -6.61
C THR A 338 -16.04 20.40 -6.61
N VAL A 339 -16.38 19.84 -5.45
CA VAL A 339 -16.65 18.40 -5.28
C VAL A 339 -18.11 18.01 -5.57
N VAL A 340 -18.97 19.00 -5.86
CA VAL A 340 -20.41 18.82 -6.06
C VAL A 340 -20.80 19.07 -7.52
N ASP A 341 -20.26 20.13 -8.12
CA ASP A 341 -20.61 20.55 -9.48
C ASP A 341 -19.36 20.81 -10.33
N GLY A 342 -19.50 20.64 -11.65
CA GLY A 342 -18.45 20.91 -12.62
C GLY A 342 -17.50 19.74 -12.91
N PRO A 343 -16.43 19.98 -13.68
CA PRO A 343 -15.60 18.91 -14.25
C PRO A 343 -14.93 18.01 -13.20
N ALA A 344 -14.52 18.59 -12.06
CA ALA A 344 -13.91 17.81 -10.98
C ALA A 344 -14.94 16.87 -10.32
N ALA A 345 -16.17 17.33 -10.07
CA ALA A 345 -17.24 16.50 -9.54
C ALA A 345 -17.63 15.36 -10.49
N GLU A 346 -17.71 15.64 -11.80
CA GLU A 346 -17.95 14.62 -12.83
C GLU A 346 -16.84 13.58 -12.89
N ALA A 347 -15.58 14.01 -12.85
CA ALA A 347 -14.43 13.10 -12.82
C ALA A 347 -14.42 12.24 -11.56
N LEU A 348 -14.69 12.83 -10.39
CA LEU A 348 -14.84 12.11 -9.12
C LEU A 348 -15.93 11.05 -9.25
N ALA A 349 -17.14 11.41 -9.70
CA ALA A 349 -18.27 10.48 -9.81
C ALA A 349 -18.00 9.32 -10.78
N ALA A 350 -17.25 9.57 -11.86
CA ALA A 350 -16.91 8.58 -12.87
C ALA A 350 -15.75 7.65 -12.45
N ALA A 351 -14.93 8.05 -11.48
CA ALA A 351 -13.70 7.37 -11.11
C ALA A 351 -13.94 5.90 -10.68
N PRO A 352 -13.13 4.95 -11.21
CA PRO A 352 -13.19 3.55 -10.79
C PRO A 352 -12.52 3.37 -9.44
N VAL A 353 -13.28 2.99 -8.40
CA VAL A 353 -12.77 2.91 -7.02
C VAL A 353 -12.63 1.46 -6.56
N ARG A 354 -11.60 1.19 -5.76
CA ARG A 354 -11.51 -0.03 -4.94
C ARG A 354 -12.38 0.18 -3.71
N VAL A 355 -13.27 -0.77 -3.44
CA VAL A 355 -14.14 -0.74 -2.25
C VAL A 355 -13.55 -1.66 -1.20
N VAL A 356 -13.07 -1.07 -0.10
CA VAL A 356 -12.48 -1.81 1.01
C VAL A 356 -13.61 -2.29 1.94
N ALA A 357 -14.11 -3.50 1.70
CA ALA A 357 -15.14 -4.11 2.54
C ALA A 357 -14.63 -4.47 3.95
N ARG A 358 -13.38 -4.95 4.02
CA ARG A 358 -12.65 -5.29 5.24
C ARG A 358 -11.20 -4.85 5.09
N PRO A 359 -10.51 -4.51 6.20
CA PRO A 359 -9.07 -4.24 6.16
C PRO A 359 -8.31 -5.44 5.59
N THR A 360 -7.33 -5.20 4.71
CA THR A 360 -6.53 -6.25 4.05
C THR A 360 -5.94 -7.26 5.05
N MET A 361 -5.50 -6.79 6.22
CA MET A 361 -4.97 -7.62 7.30
C MET A 361 -5.92 -8.75 7.75
N ALA A 362 -7.24 -8.49 7.77
CA ALA A 362 -8.22 -9.51 8.15
C ALA A 362 -8.20 -10.69 7.15
N TYR A 363 -7.93 -10.41 5.88
CA TYR A 363 -7.77 -11.42 4.85
C TYR A 363 -6.42 -12.13 4.95
N ASP A 364 -5.32 -11.42 5.24
CA ASP A 364 -4.01 -12.06 5.38
C ASP A 364 -3.96 -13.07 6.54
N LEU A 365 -4.64 -12.77 7.66
CA LEU A 365 -4.79 -13.73 8.77
C LEU A 365 -5.58 -14.98 8.37
N LEU A 366 -6.65 -14.80 7.58
CA LEU A 366 -7.44 -15.94 7.07
C LEU A 366 -6.67 -16.74 6.01
N LEU A 367 -5.91 -16.08 5.14
CA LEU A 367 -5.04 -16.74 4.15
C LEU A 367 -3.95 -17.55 4.84
N ALA A 368 -3.34 -17.01 5.89
CA ALA A 368 -2.42 -17.74 6.74
C ALA A 368 -3.08 -19.02 7.28
N GLU A 369 -4.29 -18.91 7.82
CA GLU A 369 -5.06 -20.05 8.36
C GLU A 369 -5.41 -21.10 7.30
N ILE A 370 -5.88 -20.68 6.12
CA ILE A 370 -6.27 -21.57 5.02
C ILE A 370 -5.10 -22.47 4.62
N VAL A 371 -3.90 -21.89 4.52
CA VAL A 371 -2.68 -22.65 4.22
C VAL A 371 -2.38 -23.70 5.29
N THR A 372 -2.72 -23.45 6.56
CA THR A 372 -2.54 -24.42 7.67
C THR A 372 -3.49 -25.60 7.61
N SER A 373 -4.75 -25.32 7.28
CA SER A 373 -5.84 -26.28 7.43
C SER A 373 -5.88 -27.33 6.32
N GLY A 374 -5.09 -27.11 5.26
CA GLY A 374 -5.12 -27.92 4.04
C GLY A 374 -6.30 -27.58 3.12
N ALA A 375 -7.10 -26.56 3.46
CA ALA A 375 -8.20 -26.08 2.63
C ALA A 375 -7.67 -25.66 1.24
N LEU A 376 -8.11 -26.39 0.21
CA LEU A 376 -7.65 -26.31 -1.16
C LEU A 376 -8.83 -26.47 -2.13
N GLY A 377 -9.38 -25.34 -2.54
CA GLY A 377 -10.36 -25.31 -3.62
C GLY A 377 -11.80 -25.20 -3.16
N ALA A 378 -12.71 -25.17 -4.14
CA ALA A 378 -14.10 -24.72 -3.98
C ALA A 378 -14.88 -25.45 -2.88
N ASP A 379 -14.53 -26.69 -2.57
CA ASP A 379 -15.19 -27.50 -1.54
C ASP A 379 -14.97 -26.96 -0.11
N ASP A 380 -13.90 -26.19 0.11
CA ASP A 380 -13.57 -25.57 1.40
C ASP A 380 -14.16 -24.15 1.57
N ALA A 381 -14.69 -23.56 0.49
CA ALA A 381 -15.28 -22.23 0.50
C ALA A 381 -16.40 -22.06 1.56
N PRO A 382 -17.28 -23.06 1.84
CA PRO A 382 -18.25 -22.96 2.93
C PRO A 382 -17.62 -22.80 4.32
N ALA A 383 -16.51 -23.48 4.59
CA ALA A 383 -15.80 -23.42 5.88
C ALA A 383 -15.09 -22.06 6.05
N VAL A 384 -14.41 -21.58 5.00
CA VAL A 384 -13.79 -20.25 4.98
C VAL A 384 -14.86 -19.15 5.15
N ARG A 385 -15.99 -19.28 4.44
CA ARG A 385 -17.13 -18.35 4.57
C ARG A 385 -17.69 -18.31 5.99
N ALA A 386 -17.70 -19.44 6.71
CA ALA A 386 -18.13 -19.47 8.10
C ALA A 386 -17.18 -18.68 9.02
N ARG A 387 -15.88 -18.57 8.69
CA ARG A 387 -14.88 -17.78 9.43
C ARG A 387 -14.93 -16.27 9.16
N LEU A 388 -15.47 -15.85 8.01
CA LEU A 388 -15.70 -14.43 7.71
C LEU A 388 -16.84 -13.81 8.56
N ARG A 389 -17.70 -14.64 9.16
CA ARG A 389 -18.79 -14.23 10.05
C ARG A 389 -18.31 -13.78 11.45
N PRO A 390 -17.44 -14.52 12.16
CA PRO A 390 -17.02 -14.17 13.52
C PRO A 390 -16.09 -12.95 13.64
N SER A 391 -15.45 -12.46 12.57
CA SER A 391 -14.51 -11.32 12.67
C SER A 391 -15.15 -9.96 13.00
N GLY A 392 -16.46 -9.86 13.23
CA GLY A 392 -17.04 -8.62 13.77
C GLY A 392 -18.51 -8.30 13.51
N ASP A 393 -19.42 -9.30 13.43
CA ASP A 393 -20.89 -9.10 13.42
C ASP A 393 -21.39 -7.97 12.47
N ARG A 394 -20.94 -8.01 11.21
CA ARG A 394 -21.32 -7.08 10.12
C ARG A 394 -22.29 -7.75 9.14
N PRO A 395 -23.61 -7.78 9.41
CA PRO A 395 -24.59 -8.47 8.56
C PRO A 395 -24.67 -7.86 7.15
N ASP A 396 -24.31 -6.58 7.02
CA ASP A 396 -24.23 -5.85 5.76
C ASP A 396 -23.16 -6.40 4.80
N LEU A 397 -22.14 -7.10 5.30
CA LEU A 397 -21.11 -7.75 4.48
C LEU A 397 -21.49 -9.18 4.08
N ALA A 398 -22.60 -9.72 4.57
CA ALA A 398 -23.03 -11.09 4.27
C ALA A 398 -23.17 -11.39 2.76
N PRO A 399 -23.61 -10.45 1.88
CA PRO A 399 -23.62 -10.66 0.44
C PRO A 399 -22.22 -10.86 -0.18
N LEU A 400 -21.16 -10.34 0.45
CA LEU A 400 -19.79 -10.42 -0.03
C LEU A 400 -19.11 -11.73 0.37
N ALA A 401 -19.54 -12.34 1.47
CA ALA A 401 -18.86 -13.48 2.11
C ALA A 401 -18.64 -14.69 1.19
N ARG A 402 -19.48 -14.88 0.16
CA ARG A 402 -19.25 -15.91 -0.86
C ARG A 402 -18.06 -15.56 -1.73
N HIS A 403 -18.05 -14.35 -2.30
CA HIS A 403 -16.98 -13.86 -3.17
C HIS A 403 -15.65 -13.76 -2.42
N GLU A 404 -15.68 -13.26 -1.18
CA GLU A 404 -14.52 -13.23 -0.29
C GLU A 404 -13.94 -14.63 -0.08
N ALA A 405 -14.79 -15.63 0.22
CA ALA A 405 -14.32 -17.00 0.43
C ALA A 405 -13.75 -17.63 -0.85
N ASP A 406 -14.39 -17.39 -2.01
CA ASP A 406 -13.91 -17.88 -3.31
C ASP A 406 -12.50 -17.34 -3.62
N ASP A 407 -12.25 -16.04 -3.40
CA ASP A 407 -10.93 -15.42 -3.59
C ASP A 407 -9.89 -15.93 -2.59
N LEU A 408 -10.26 -16.06 -1.30
CA LEU A 408 -9.36 -16.52 -0.24
C LEU A 408 -8.91 -17.96 -0.48
N VAL A 409 -9.81 -18.84 -0.90
CA VAL A 409 -9.51 -20.22 -1.28
C VAL A 409 -8.64 -20.29 -2.54
N ALA A 410 -8.77 -19.30 -3.44
CA ALA A 410 -7.86 -19.15 -4.57
C ALA A 410 -6.44 -18.70 -4.13
N GLY A 411 -6.31 -18.14 -2.92
CA GLY A 411 -5.06 -17.61 -2.37
C GLY A 411 -4.89 -16.09 -2.58
N ASP A 412 -5.95 -15.41 -3.02
CA ASP A 412 -5.96 -13.99 -3.32
C ASP A 412 -6.66 -13.19 -2.20
N VAL A 413 -6.25 -11.93 -2.05
CA VAL A 413 -6.98 -10.97 -1.21
C VAL A 413 -8.22 -10.51 -1.98
N PRO A 414 -9.43 -10.59 -1.40
CA PRO A 414 -10.64 -10.16 -2.07
C PRO A 414 -10.60 -8.74 -2.59
N LEU A 415 -11.02 -8.54 -3.84
CA LEU A 415 -11.05 -7.23 -4.50
C LEU A 415 -12.46 -6.91 -5.00
N PHE A 416 -13.03 -5.84 -4.44
CA PHE A 416 -14.28 -5.27 -4.91
C PHE A 416 -14.04 -3.91 -5.56
N THR A 417 -14.77 -3.64 -6.64
CA THR A 417 -14.63 -2.39 -7.40
C THR A 417 -15.99 -1.74 -7.64
N GLY A 418 -16.01 -0.44 -7.89
CA GLY A 418 -17.22 0.30 -8.20
C GLY A 418 -16.90 1.60 -8.93
N ARG A 419 -17.90 2.47 -9.04
CA ARG A 419 -17.70 3.88 -9.41
C ARG A 419 -18.01 4.75 -8.21
N ALA A 420 -17.23 5.79 -7.97
CA ALA A 420 -17.39 6.63 -6.78
C ALA A 420 -18.79 7.26 -6.69
N GLY A 421 -19.42 7.62 -7.80
CA GLY A 421 -20.78 8.18 -7.85
C GLY A 421 -21.91 7.15 -7.89
N SER A 422 -21.60 5.84 -7.82
CA SER A 422 -22.59 4.76 -7.93
C SER A 422 -22.68 3.94 -6.64
N THR A 423 -23.82 3.28 -6.45
CA THR A 423 -24.02 2.23 -5.44
C THR A 423 -23.80 0.82 -6.00
N ASP A 424 -23.36 0.72 -7.26
CA ASP A 424 -23.01 -0.55 -7.89
C ASP A 424 -21.65 -1.03 -7.39
N LEU A 425 -21.65 -2.24 -6.83
CA LEU A 425 -20.44 -2.94 -6.42
C LEU A 425 -20.18 -4.09 -7.39
N ARG A 426 -18.92 -4.37 -7.68
CA ARG A 426 -18.51 -5.43 -8.60
C ARG A 426 -17.45 -6.33 -7.98
N HIS A 427 -17.53 -7.60 -8.34
CA HIS A 427 -16.50 -8.63 -8.10
C HIS A 427 -16.21 -9.30 -9.44
N GLY A 428 -15.04 -9.02 -10.02
CA GLY A 428 -14.76 -9.39 -11.40
C GLY A 428 -15.81 -8.83 -12.37
N THR A 429 -16.53 -9.72 -13.08
CA THR A 429 -17.63 -9.36 -13.98
C THR A 429 -19.01 -9.36 -13.32
N ALA A 430 -19.11 -9.84 -12.08
CA ALA A 430 -20.38 -9.92 -11.36
C ALA A 430 -20.77 -8.55 -10.78
N LEU A 431 -22.05 -8.21 -10.89
CA LEU A 431 -22.66 -7.02 -10.27
C LEU A 431 -23.35 -7.43 -8.96
N LEU A 432 -23.01 -6.74 -7.87
CA LEU A 432 -23.52 -6.95 -6.53
C LEU A 432 -24.37 -5.74 -6.11
N SER A 433 -25.68 -5.85 -6.27
CA SER A 433 -26.63 -4.78 -5.94
C SER A 433 -27.02 -4.79 -4.45
N GLY A 434 -27.22 -3.61 -3.87
CA GLY A 434 -27.80 -3.46 -2.52
C GLY A 434 -26.80 -3.58 -1.36
N VAL A 435 -25.50 -3.67 -1.66
CA VAL A 435 -24.43 -3.68 -0.65
C VAL A 435 -24.03 -2.25 -0.25
N LEU A 436 -23.83 -1.37 -1.24
CA LEU A 436 -23.50 0.03 -1.01
C LEU A 436 -24.77 0.83 -0.73
N ARG A 437 -24.74 1.67 0.31
CA ARG A 437 -25.86 2.57 0.64
C ARG A 437 -25.75 3.93 -0.07
N ALA A 438 -24.52 4.39 -0.24
CA ALA A 438 -24.21 5.65 -0.89
C ALA A 438 -22.88 5.52 -1.63
N GLY A 439 -22.76 6.25 -2.74
CA GLY A 439 -21.48 6.49 -3.39
C GLY A 439 -20.53 7.26 -2.46
N ALA A 440 -19.26 7.33 -2.86
CA ALA A 440 -18.26 8.11 -2.16
C ALA A 440 -18.41 9.62 -2.38
N VAL A 441 -18.90 10.02 -3.56
CA VAL A 441 -19.12 11.45 -3.86
C VAL A 441 -20.39 11.92 -3.15
N PRO A 442 -20.31 12.98 -2.32
CA PRO A 442 -21.48 13.53 -1.64
C PRO A 442 -22.52 14.03 -2.65
N SER A 443 -23.79 13.72 -2.41
CA SER A 443 -24.86 14.44 -3.11
C SER A 443 -24.84 15.93 -2.73
N PRO A 444 -25.36 16.84 -3.56
CA PRO A 444 -25.43 18.27 -3.20
C PRO A 444 -26.10 18.52 -1.84
N ALA A 445 -27.11 17.72 -1.49
CA ALA A 445 -27.79 17.81 -0.21
C ALA A 445 -26.93 17.30 0.96
N GLU A 446 -26.11 16.29 0.75
CA GLU A 446 -25.14 15.82 1.75
C GLU A 446 -23.97 16.78 1.92
N ALA A 447 -23.45 17.35 0.82
CA ALA A 447 -22.41 18.36 0.86
C ALA A 447 -22.88 19.59 1.64
N ALA A 448 -24.12 20.04 1.44
CA ALA A 448 -24.70 21.14 2.21
C ALA A 448 -24.86 20.83 3.71
N ARG A 449 -25.14 19.57 4.09
CA ARG A 449 -25.22 19.13 5.50
C ARG A 449 -23.85 18.86 6.13
N SER A 450 -22.84 18.57 5.31
CA SER A 450 -21.47 18.24 5.71
C SER A 450 -20.51 19.41 5.50
N ALA A 451 -21.02 20.60 5.18
CA ALA A 451 -20.25 21.83 4.99
C ALA A 451 -19.66 22.38 6.30
N ASP A 452 -19.98 21.74 7.43
CA ASP A 452 -19.38 22.06 8.72
C ASP A 452 -17.89 21.72 8.67
N ARG A 453 -17.08 22.76 8.84
CA ARG A 453 -15.64 22.64 9.03
C ARG A 453 -15.38 21.67 10.21
N PRO A 454 -14.45 20.70 10.05
CA PRO A 454 -13.99 19.87 11.16
C PRO A 454 -13.59 20.71 12.36
N ARG A 455 -13.85 20.19 13.55
CA ARG A 455 -13.51 20.94 14.77
C ARG A 455 -11.99 21.07 14.90
N PRO A 456 -11.47 22.19 15.44
CA PRO A 456 -10.02 22.39 15.56
C PRO A 456 -9.28 21.29 16.34
N ASP A 457 -9.95 20.60 17.27
CA ASP A 457 -9.42 19.45 18.00
C ASP A 457 -9.21 18.20 17.14
N GLU A 458 -9.99 18.03 16.05
CA GLU A 458 -9.82 16.95 15.08
C GLU A 458 -8.62 17.15 14.15
N LEU A 459 -8.13 18.38 14.02
CA LEU A 459 -7.05 18.78 13.13
C LEU A 459 -5.67 18.81 13.84
N ARG A 460 -5.60 18.31 15.07
CA ARG A 460 -4.38 18.42 15.88
C ARG A 460 -3.27 17.47 15.44
N LEU A 461 -2.03 17.96 15.49
CA LEU A 461 -0.82 17.17 15.29
C LEU A 461 -0.33 16.64 16.62
N VAL A 462 -1.07 15.69 17.19
CA VAL A 462 -0.64 14.99 18.41
C VAL A 462 0.10 13.71 18.01
N PRO A 463 1.44 13.62 18.17
CA PRO A 463 2.16 12.39 17.94
C PRO A 463 1.56 11.29 18.82
N ARG A 464 1.14 10.18 18.22
CA ARG A 464 0.68 9.03 18.99
C ARG A 464 1.82 8.04 19.10
N THR A 465 2.68 8.27 20.09
CA THR A 465 3.75 7.33 20.39
C THR A 465 3.18 6.03 20.93
N SER A 466 3.58 4.92 20.31
CA SER A 466 3.47 3.62 20.94
C SER A 466 4.58 3.51 21.99
N PRO A 467 4.31 3.03 23.22
CA PRO A 467 5.39 2.63 24.11
C PRO A 467 6.02 1.35 23.52
N SER A 468 7.09 1.46 22.75
CA SER A 468 7.89 0.29 22.31
C SER A 468 9.37 0.51 22.57
N PRO A 469 10.09 -0.51 23.10
CA PRO A 469 11.52 -0.47 23.32
C PRO A 469 12.31 -0.54 22.00
N ASP A 470 13.50 0.06 22.02
CA ASP A 470 14.60 -0.03 21.06
C ASP A 470 14.48 0.60 19.66
N ARG A 471 14.87 1.89 19.63
CA ARG A 471 15.37 2.64 18.47
C ARG A 471 16.73 2.09 17.99
N ARG A 472 16.78 0.96 17.29
CA ARG A 472 17.99 0.54 16.51
C ARG A 472 17.63 -0.32 15.29
N ALA A 473 16.90 0.22 14.31
CA ALA A 473 16.82 -0.42 12.98
C ALA A 473 16.49 0.53 11.81
N ALA A 474 16.54 1.85 11.98
CA ALA A 474 16.49 2.79 10.87
C ALA A 474 17.93 3.17 10.45
N THR A 475 18.59 2.27 9.73
CA THR A 475 19.78 2.64 8.96
C THR A 475 19.50 2.31 7.50
N MET A 476 19.13 3.35 6.75
CA MET A 476 19.04 3.31 5.31
C MET A 476 20.38 2.89 4.69
N VAL A 477 20.25 2.25 3.53
CA VAL A 477 21.26 2.06 2.49
C VAL A 477 22.16 3.30 2.39
N ARG A 478 23.42 3.17 2.81
CA ARG A 478 24.48 4.14 2.49
C ARG A 478 24.90 3.96 1.03
N PRO A 479 25.18 5.04 0.28
CA PRO A 479 25.84 4.93 -1.01
C PRO A 479 27.25 4.32 -0.85
N PRO A 480 27.77 3.59 -1.85
CA PRO A 480 29.11 3.01 -1.77
C PRO A 480 30.17 4.12 -1.72
N THR A 481 31.03 4.05 -0.71
CA THR A 481 32.22 4.89 -0.58
C THR A 481 33.22 4.58 -1.70
N PRO A 482 33.85 5.58 -2.33
CA PRO A 482 34.90 5.34 -3.32
C PRO A 482 36.12 4.69 -2.68
N THR A 483 36.67 3.68 -3.35
CA THR A 483 37.86 2.93 -2.93
C THR A 483 39.11 3.81 -3.04
N PRO A 484 39.97 3.91 -2.02
CA PRO A 484 41.21 4.67 -2.15
C PRO A 484 42.21 3.90 -3.03
N GLU A 485 42.79 4.61 -4.00
CA GLU A 485 43.88 4.17 -4.85
C GLU A 485 45.03 3.59 -4.02
N ARG A 486 45.44 2.35 -4.37
CA ARG A 486 46.72 1.81 -3.90
C ARG A 486 47.83 2.62 -4.57
N ARG A 487 48.48 3.49 -3.81
CA ARG A 487 49.82 3.97 -4.16
C ARG A 487 50.78 2.80 -4.08
N THR A 488 51.35 2.45 -5.23
CA THR A 488 52.57 1.66 -5.34
C THR A 488 53.72 2.40 -4.68
N SER A 489 54.41 1.72 -3.77
CA SER A 489 55.83 1.91 -3.47
C SER A 489 56.43 0.53 -3.31
#